data_AF-A0A7H8LSN0-F1
#
_entry.id   AF-A0A7H8LSN0-F1
#
_cell.length_a   1.000
_cell.length_b   1.000
_cell.length_c   1.000
_cell.angle_alpha   90.00
_cell.angle_beta   90.00
_cell.angle_gamma   90.00
#
_symmetry.space_group_name_H-M   'P 1'
#
loop_
_entity.id
_entity.type
_entity.pdbx_description
1 polymer ?
#
loop_
_entity_poly.entity_id
_entity_poly.type
_entity_poly.pdbx_seq_one_letter_code
_entity_poly.pdbx_strand_id
1 'polypeptide(L)'
;MLTHERHLGHGPARQRAPAAEHARDAPAGARGRMREGLFVLVLLVLSALAWLAVHRLAMPDMRAGILTGGAERSGDGMAAMPMERSIGAGLFLGTWLVMMAAMMLPAVTPVIVRIDRLMRRRGARRTTAYLLAAGYLAVWAAAGVAAYGLFLLFQPVAAAGDTAVAVRAGAVVLLFAGAYQLSPLKRACLRLCRSPLAIVVRHGERITAGPGGALLAGVHHGAFCLGCCWALMAVLLAAGMMSLVWMGVIAAVILAERVWRHGELLSRPLGAAMIVFGLVLLAAPGAAPSLT
;
A
#
# COMPACT_ATOMS: atom_id res chain seq x y z
N MET A 1 72.06 51.86 19.85
CA MET A 1 71.20 50.94 19.07
C MET A 1 69.79 51.04 19.63
N LEU A 2 68.85 51.55 18.80
CA LEU A 2 67.44 51.13 18.67
C LEU A 2 66.65 50.85 19.97
N THR A 3 65.84 51.80 20.48
CA THR A 3 64.40 52.06 20.17
C THR A 3 63.37 51.17 20.89
N HIS A 4 62.30 51.84 21.34
CA HIS A 4 60.92 51.38 21.55
C HIS A 4 60.59 50.59 22.82
N GLU A 5 60.02 51.25 23.84
CA GLU A 5 58.57 51.52 24.08
C GLU A 5 57.81 50.31 24.63
N ARG A 6 57.47 50.33 25.92
CA ARG A 6 56.19 50.79 26.52
C ARG A 6 55.09 49.71 26.57
N HIS A 7 54.38 49.80 27.68
CA HIS A 7 52.97 49.48 27.90
C HIS A 7 52.59 48.15 28.54
N LEU A 8 52.35 48.25 29.86
CA LEU A 8 51.08 47.94 30.51
C LEU A 8 50.50 46.55 30.21
N GLY A 9 50.90 45.57 31.02
CA GLY A 9 50.16 44.32 31.18
C GLY A 9 48.80 44.58 31.83
N HIS A 10 47.78 44.76 31.00
CA HIS A 10 46.36 44.65 31.35
C HIS A 10 46.06 43.29 32.00
N GLY A 11 45.36 43.31 33.14
CA GLY A 11 44.97 42.10 33.87
C GLY A 11 43.96 41.23 33.13
N PRO A 12 43.90 39.92 33.41
CA PRO A 12 42.83 39.09 32.92
C PRO A 12 41.56 39.31 33.74
N ALA A 13 40.60 39.92 33.08
CA ALA A 13 39.20 39.95 33.45
C ALA A 13 38.58 38.54 33.48
N ARG A 14 37.50 38.43 34.26
CA ARG A 14 36.38 37.46 34.13
C ARG A 14 36.68 35.98 34.41
N GLN A 15 36.44 35.59 35.66
CA GLN A 15 35.72 34.34 35.95
C GLN A 15 34.26 34.67 36.27
N ARG A 16 33.41 34.73 35.24
CA ARG A 16 31.95 34.57 35.37
C ARG A 16 31.48 33.68 34.22
N ALA A 17 31.24 32.41 34.58
CA ALA A 17 30.37 31.37 34.01
C ALA A 17 30.34 31.14 32.48
N PRO A 18 30.13 29.87 32.07
CA PRO A 18 28.80 29.60 31.55
C PRO A 18 28.17 28.36 32.20
N ALA A 19 27.26 28.59 33.14
CA ALA A 19 26.14 27.70 33.38
C ALA A 19 25.15 27.84 32.20
N ALA A 20 25.50 27.30 31.03
CA ALA A 20 24.64 27.38 29.84
C ALA A 20 24.89 26.27 28.80
N GLU A 21 25.44 25.12 29.19
CA GLU A 21 25.73 24.03 28.25
C GLU A 21 25.09 22.71 28.65
N HIS A 22 23.85 22.74 29.17
CA HIS A 22 23.07 21.54 29.47
C HIS A 22 21.60 21.60 29.00
N ALA A 23 21.21 22.61 28.21
CA ALA A 23 19.80 22.85 27.87
C ALA A 23 19.46 22.85 26.36
N ARG A 24 20.20 22.11 25.51
CA ARG A 24 19.89 22.06 24.06
C ARG A 24 19.72 20.70 23.40
N ASP A 25 19.77 19.60 24.15
CA ASP A 25 19.48 18.27 23.60
C ASP A 25 18.09 17.75 24.00
N ALA A 26 17.04 18.51 23.64
CA ALA A 26 15.73 17.89 23.46
C ALA A 26 15.80 17.00 22.21
N PRO A 27 15.57 15.67 22.33
CA PRO A 27 16.13 14.69 21.41
C PRO A 27 15.53 14.88 20.03
N ALA A 28 16.38 15.08 19.02
CA ALA A 28 15.98 15.12 17.61
C ALA A 28 15.10 13.90 17.22
N GLY A 29 15.22 12.78 17.94
CA GLY A 29 14.39 11.58 17.80
C GLY A 29 12.95 11.67 18.30
N ALA A 30 12.60 12.58 19.23
CA ALA A 30 11.20 12.76 19.67
C ALA A 30 10.39 13.59 18.65
N ARG A 31 10.99 14.67 18.12
CA ARG A 31 10.40 15.46 17.01
C ARG A 31 10.30 14.66 15.72
N GLY A 32 11.24 13.74 15.46
CA GLY A 32 11.15 12.76 14.37
C GLY A 32 9.95 11.83 14.51
N ARG A 33 9.83 11.13 15.66
CA ARG A 33 8.73 10.19 15.94
C ARG A 33 7.35 10.86 15.94
N MET A 34 7.24 12.08 16.45
CA MET A 34 5.96 12.83 16.47
C MET A 34 5.53 13.26 15.07
N ARG A 35 6.46 13.69 14.21
CA ARG A 35 6.16 14.01 12.80
C ARG A 35 5.83 12.76 11.99
N GLU A 36 6.45 11.63 12.31
CA GLU A 36 6.16 10.33 11.68
C GLU A 36 4.77 9.82 12.10
N GLY A 37 4.42 9.93 13.39
CA GLY A 37 3.08 9.61 13.90
C GLY A 37 1.98 10.51 13.34
N LEU A 38 2.22 11.83 13.26
CA LEU A 38 1.29 12.78 12.64
C LEU A 38 1.11 12.49 11.14
N PHE A 39 2.19 12.14 10.44
CA PHE A 39 2.12 11.77 9.03
C PHE A 39 1.29 10.49 8.82
N VAL A 40 1.49 9.47 9.64
CA VAL A 40 0.67 8.25 9.62
C VAL A 40 -0.79 8.56 9.94
N LEU A 41 -1.06 9.40 10.95
CA LEU A 41 -2.41 9.80 11.32
C LEU A 41 -3.12 10.55 10.18
N VAL A 42 -2.44 11.52 9.55
CA VAL A 42 -2.98 12.27 8.41
C VAL A 42 -3.28 11.34 7.24
N LEU A 43 -2.39 10.37 6.96
CA LEU A 43 -2.64 9.37 5.93
C LEU A 43 -3.85 8.50 6.26
N LEU A 44 -4.00 8.05 7.50
CA LEU A 44 -5.16 7.26 7.94
C LEU A 44 -6.47 8.06 7.79
N VAL A 45 -6.46 9.34 8.17
CA VAL A 45 -7.63 10.23 8.01
C VAL A 45 -7.95 10.45 6.53
N LEU A 46 -6.96 10.72 5.68
CA LEU A 46 -7.17 10.88 4.24
C LEU A 46 -7.67 9.59 3.58
N SER A 47 -7.14 8.43 3.98
CA SER A 47 -7.64 7.12 3.54
C SER A 47 -9.09 6.92 3.98
N ALA A 48 -9.45 7.23 5.24
CA ALA A 48 -10.82 7.13 5.74
C ALA A 48 -11.81 8.07 5.00
N LEU A 49 -11.38 9.28 4.66
CA LEU A 49 -12.18 10.22 3.87
C LEU A 49 -12.37 9.76 2.42
N ALA A 50 -11.30 9.29 1.77
CA ALA A 50 -11.38 8.74 0.42
C ALA A 50 -12.27 7.50 0.37
N TRP A 51 -12.22 6.69 1.41
CA TRP A 51 -13.10 5.54 1.61
C TRP A 51 -14.57 5.91 1.78
N LEU A 52 -14.85 6.94 2.59
CA LEU A 52 -16.20 7.45 2.74
C LEU A 52 -16.73 7.95 1.39
N ALA A 53 -15.89 8.64 0.60
CA ALA A 53 -16.26 9.06 -0.76
C ALA A 53 -16.54 7.86 -1.69
N VAL A 54 -15.68 6.84 -1.71
CA VAL A 54 -15.92 5.61 -2.48
C VAL A 54 -17.21 4.92 -2.03
N HIS A 55 -17.46 4.81 -0.73
CA HIS A 55 -18.69 4.20 -0.20
C HIS A 55 -19.95 4.93 -0.66
N ARG A 56 -19.90 6.27 -0.69
CA ARG A 56 -20.99 7.13 -1.12
C ARG A 56 -21.21 7.10 -2.64
N LEU A 57 -20.16 6.82 -3.41
CA LEU A 57 -20.18 6.71 -4.87
C LEU A 57 -20.43 5.27 -5.37
N ALA A 58 -20.26 4.27 -4.51
CA ALA A 58 -20.41 2.86 -4.84
C ALA A 58 -21.89 2.47 -4.97
N MET A 59 -22.29 2.07 -6.18
CA MET A 59 -23.61 1.48 -6.42
C MET A 59 -23.76 0.13 -5.69
N PRO A 60 -24.98 -0.28 -5.29
CA PRO A 60 -25.25 -1.49 -4.51
C PRO A 60 -24.73 -2.79 -5.15
N ASP A 61 -24.76 -2.89 -6.48
CA ASP A 61 -24.46 -4.12 -7.24
C ASP A 61 -22.98 -4.56 -7.18
N MET A 62 -22.07 -3.65 -6.84
CA MET A 62 -20.63 -3.96 -6.82
C MET A 62 -20.14 -4.50 -5.46
N ARG A 63 -21.03 -4.60 -4.47
CA ARG A 63 -20.69 -4.96 -3.08
C ARG A 63 -20.59 -6.46 -2.83
N ALA A 64 -21.11 -7.29 -3.74
CA ALA A 64 -21.14 -8.73 -3.56
C ALA A 64 -19.92 -9.42 -4.21
N GLY A 65 -19.06 -9.99 -3.37
CA GLY A 65 -17.95 -10.84 -3.80
C GLY A 65 -18.34 -12.30 -3.94
N ILE A 66 -17.53 -13.06 -4.68
CA ILE A 66 -17.69 -14.51 -4.85
C ILE A 66 -17.63 -15.27 -3.51
N LEU A 67 -16.85 -14.78 -2.54
CA LEU A 67 -16.72 -15.39 -1.20
C LEU A 67 -17.82 -14.99 -0.21
N THR A 68 -18.50 -13.84 -0.40
CA THR A 68 -19.49 -13.31 0.55
C THR A 68 -20.93 -13.59 0.14
N GLY A 69 -21.12 -14.42 -0.89
CA GLY A 69 -22.42 -14.63 -1.52
C GLY A 69 -22.77 -13.47 -2.45
N GLY A 70 -23.09 -13.80 -3.70
CA GLY A 70 -23.73 -12.87 -4.63
C GLY A 70 -25.07 -12.43 -4.04
N ALA A 71 -25.15 -11.19 -3.54
CA ALA A 71 -26.34 -10.48 -3.09
C ALA A 71 -27.38 -11.32 -2.32
N GLU A 72 -27.57 -11.03 -1.04
CA GLU A 72 -28.88 -11.27 -0.42
C GLU A 72 -29.95 -10.65 -1.33
N ARG A 73 -30.72 -11.50 -2.01
CA ARG A 73 -32.02 -11.11 -2.55
C ARG A 73 -32.92 -10.87 -1.35
N SER A 74 -32.83 -9.68 -0.75
CA SER A 74 -33.95 -9.13 0.00
C SER A 74 -35.07 -8.89 -1.01
N GLY A 75 -36.17 -9.63 -0.87
CA GLY A 75 -37.31 -9.57 -1.76
C GLY A 75 -37.98 -8.19 -1.78
N ASP A 76 -38.38 -7.74 -2.97
CA ASP A 76 -39.78 -7.63 -3.33
C ASP A 76 -39.93 -7.43 -4.85
N GLY A 77 -41.00 -7.98 -5.40
CA GLY A 77 -41.25 -8.11 -6.83
C GLY A 77 -41.33 -6.79 -7.59
N MET A 78 -40.21 -6.37 -8.19
CA MET A 78 -40.19 -5.45 -9.31
C MET A 78 -39.34 -6.05 -10.42
N ALA A 79 -39.90 -6.10 -11.63
CA ALA A 79 -39.36 -6.72 -12.82
C ALA A 79 -37.83 -6.58 -12.93
N ALA A 80 -37.16 -7.71 -13.15
CA ALA A 80 -35.75 -7.74 -13.48
C ALA A 80 -35.52 -6.91 -14.75
N MET A 81 -35.12 -5.65 -14.56
CA MET A 81 -34.53 -4.85 -15.63
C MET A 81 -33.31 -5.62 -16.15
N PRO A 82 -33.12 -5.72 -17.47
CA PRO A 82 -32.02 -6.46 -18.04
C PRO A 82 -30.71 -5.89 -17.46
N MET A 83 -29.95 -6.78 -16.84
CA MET A 83 -28.67 -6.51 -16.19
C MET A 83 -27.60 -6.26 -17.26
N GLU A 84 -27.75 -5.14 -17.98
CA GLU A 84 -26.99 -4.82 -19.18
C GLU A 84 -25.98 -3.68 -18.99
N ARG A 85 -25.73 -3.27 -17.73
CA ARG A 85 -24.61 -2.37 -17.42
C ARG A 85 -23.48 -3.13 -16.76
N SER A 86 -22.75 -3.89 -17.58
CA SER A 86 -21.36 -4.21 -17.27
C SER A 86 -20.65 -2.90 -16.87
N ILE A 87 -19.94 -2.92 -15.76
CA ILE A 87 -19.21 -1.75 -15.26
C ILE A 87 -18.24 -1.36 -16.37
N GLY A 88 -18.45 -0.21 -17.01
CA GLY A 88 -17.58 0.23 -18.10
C GLY A 88 -16.12 0.24 -17.62
N ALA A 89 -15.21 -0.30 -18.44
CA ALA A 89 -13.80 -0.47 -18.09
C ALA A 89 -13.15 0.81 -17.53
N GLY A 90 -13.53 1.98 -18.07
CA GLY A 90 -13.05 3.28 -17.57
C GLY A 90 -13.48 3.57 -16.13
N LEU A 91 -14.71 3.25 -15.75
CA LEU A 91 -15.19 3.43 -14.37
C LEU A 91 -14.50 2.45 -13.42
N PHE A 92 -14.35 1.19 -13.84
CA PHE A 92 -13.63 0.19 -13.05
C PHE A 92 -12.18 0.62 -12.80
N LEU A 93 -11.46 0.99 -13.87
CA LEU A 93 -10.06 1.41 -13.79
C LEU A 93 -9.91 2.70 -12.98
N GLY A 94 -10.84 3.64 -13.13
CA GLY A 94 -10.87 4.88 -12.35
C GLY A 94 -11.02 4.59 -10.85
N THR A 95 -12.05 3.84 -10.46
CA THR A 95 -12.28 3.46 -9.05
C THR A 95 -11.13 2.62 -8.51
N TRP A 96 -10.63 1.65 -9.27
CA TRP A 96 -9.46 0.84 -8.90
C TRP A 96 -8.24 1.71 -8.64
N LEU A 97 -7.93 2.65 -9.52
CA LEU A 97 -6.73 3.48 -9.39
C LEU A 97 -6.86 4.42 -8.19
N VAL A 98 -8.03 5.02 -7.96
CA VAL A 98 -8.31 5.84 -6.78
C VAL A 98 -8.15 5.01 -5.49
N MET A 99 -8.72 3.81 -5.48
CA MET A 99 -8.62 2.87 -4.36
C MET A 99 -7.16 2.52 -4.08
N MET A 100 -6.41 2.09 -5.10
CA MET A 100 -4.99 1.74 -5.00
C MET A 100 -4.14 2.94 -4.56
N ALA A 101 -4.41 4.13 -5.08
CA ALA A 101 -3.74 5.33 -4.63
C ALA A 101 -4.03 5.60 -3.15
N ALA A 102 -5.29 5.53 -2.73
CA ALA A 102 -5.71 5.83 -1.36
C ALA A 102 -5.09 4.88 -0.30
N MET A 103 -4.86 3.61 -0.63
CA MET A 103 -4.28 2.66 0.33
C MET A 103 -2.77 2.43 0.15
N MET A 104 -2.25 2.47 -1.08
CA MET A 104 -0.86 2.11 -1.35
C MET A 104 0.11 3.30 -1.44
N LEU A 105 -0.33 4.51 -1.85
CA LEU A 105 0.54 5.69 -1.77
C LEU A 105 0.99 5.99 -0.33
N PRO A 106 0.11 5.94 0.69
CA PRO A 106 0.50 6.13 2.08
C PRO A 106 1.71 5.29 2.50
N ALA A 107 1.66 3.99 2.17
CA ALA A 107 2.71 3.04 2.52
C ALA A 107 4.05 3.32 1.80
N VAL A 108 4.00 3.91 0.60
CA VAL A 108 5.19 4.13 -0.25
C VAL A 108 5.77 5.55 -0.15
N THR A 109 4.98 6.50 0.34
CA THR A 109 5.38 7.90 0.49
C THR A 109 6.67 8.10 1.30
N PRO A 110 6.90 7.44 2.46
CA PRO A 110 8.16 7.63 3.20
C PRO A 110 9.39 7.18 2.40
N VAL A 111 9.25 6.14 1.57
CA VAL A 111 10.31 5.67 0.67
C VAL A 111 10.57 6.70 -0.43
N ILE A 112 9.52 7.18 -1.10
CA ILE A 112 9.61 8.19 -2.17
C ILE A 112 10.25 9.48 -1.65
N VAL A 113 9.79 10.00 -0.50
CA VAL A 113 10.32 11.23 0.11
C VAL A 113 11.79 11.06 0.49
N ARG A 114 12.19 9.88 1.01
CA ARG A 114 13.61 9.61 1.31
C ARG A 114 14.44 9.60 0.03
N ILE A 115 14.02 8.86 -1.00
CA ILE A 115 14.72 8.82 -2.29
C ILE A 115 14.87 10.23 -2.85
N ASP A 116 13.77 10.98 -2.96
CA ASP A 116 13.73 12.34 -3.48
C ASP A 116 14.65 13.30 -2.69
N ARG A 117 14.70 13.21 -1.35
CA ARG A 117 15.65 13.99 -0.54
C ARG A 117 17.12 13.62 -0.81
N LEU A 118 17.44 12.32 -0.92
CA LEU A 118 18.80 11.88 -1.25
C LEU A 118 19.19 12.32 -2.68
N MET A 119 18.27 12.20 -3.63
CA MET A 119 18.51 12.51 -5.04
C MET A 119 18.62 14.02 -5.29
N ARG A 120 17.84 14.85 -4.56
CA ARG A 120 18.01 16.32 -4.60
C ARG A 120 19.41 16.77 -4.18
N ARG A 121 20.02 16.09 -3.21
CA ARG A 121 21.43 16.36 -2.81
C ARG A 121 22.45 15.99 -3.90
N ARG A 122 22.05 15.16 -4.86
CA ARG A 122 22.86 14.72 -6.01
C ARG A 122 22.48 15.43 -7.32
N GLY A 123 21.73 16.52 -7.25
CA GLY A 123 21.34 17.31 -8.43
C GLY A 123 20.08 16.86 -9.15
N ALA A 124 19.30 15.91 -8.60
CA ALA A 124 18.04 15.51 -9.23
C ALA A 124 16.97 16.61 -9.18
N ARG A 125 16.07 16.59 -10.18
CA ARG A 125 15.02 17.60 -10.37
C ARG A 125 14.01 17.62 -9.22
N ARG A 126 13.36 18.76 -9.00
CA ARG A 126 12.24 18.89 -8.03
C ARG A 126 11.04 18.00 -8.35
N THR A 127 10.90 17.58 -9.61
CA THR A 127 9.82 16.71 -10.09
C THR A 127 10.04 15.22 -9.79
N THR A 128 11.19 14.84 -9.22
CA THR A 128 11.58 13.43 -8.99
C THR A 128 10.55 12.65 -8.20
N ALA A 129 10.04 13.20 -7.09
CA ALA A 129 9.00 12.55 -6.28
C ALA A 129 7.72 12.25 -7.08
N TYR A 130 7.27 13.19 -7.90
CA TYR A 130 6.05 13.02 -8.73
C TYR A 130 6.26 11.97 -9.81
N LEU A 131 7.44 11.93 -10.43
CA LEU A 131 7.76 10.92 -11.45
C LEU A 131 7.89 9.51 -10.87
N LEU A 132 8.47 9.38 -9.67
CA LEU A 132 8.48 8.12 -8.91
C LEU A 132 7.04 7.65 -8.63
N ALA A 133 6.18 8.55 -8.14
CA ALA A 133 4.78 8.23 -7.86
C ALA A 133 3.98 7.89 -9.13
N ALA A 134 4.23 8.60 -10.23
CA ALA A 134 3.59 8.34 -11.52
C ALA A 134 3.95 6.96 -12.08
N GLY A 135 5.24 6.60 -12.06
CA GLY A 135 5.69 5.27 -12.50
C GLY A 135 5.13 4.15 -11.62
N TYR A 136 5.02 4.40 -10.32
CA TYR A 136 4.39 3.50 -9.38
C TYR A 136 2.89 3.28 -9.68
N LEU A 137 2.14 4.35 -9.92
CA LEU A 137 0.72 4.29 -10.25
C LEU A 137 0.47 3.65 -11.62
N ALA A 138 1.38 3.81 -12.58
CA ALA A 138 1.29 3.14 -13.88
C ALA A 138 1.27 1.61 -13.74
N VAL A 139 2.07 1.05 -12.82
CA VAL A 139 2.03 -0.39 -12.53
C VAL A 139 0.69 -0.81 -11.93
N TRP A 140 0.13 0.00 -11.03
CA TRP A 140 -1.20 -0.28 -10.46
C TRP A 140 -2.34 -0.15 -11.46
N ALA A 141 -2.23 0.80 -12.40
CA ALA A 141 -3.16 0.90 -13.52
C ALA A 141 -3.12 -0.37 -14.39
N ALA A 142 -1.92 -0.86 -14.74
CA ALA A 142 -1.75 -2.11 -15.47
C ALA A 142 -2.30 -3.33 -14.70
N ALA A 143 -2.08 -3.39 -13.38
CA ALA A 143 -2.68 -4.40 -12.52
C ALA A 143 -4.23 -4.33 -12.52
N GLY A 144 -4.79 -3.12 -12.61
CA GLY A 144 -6.23 -2.90 -12.74
C GLY A 144 -6.80 -3.45 -14.04
N VAL A 145 -6.06 -3.34 -15.15
CA VAL A 145 -6.46 -3.96 -16.43
C VAL A 145 -6.52 -5.49 -16.29
N ALA A 146 -5.52 -6.10 -15.66
CA ALA A 146 -5.52 -7.53 -15.39
C ALA A 146 -6.67 -7.94 -14.45
N ALA A 147 -6.92 -7.16 -13.40
CA ALA A 147 -8.02 -7.38 -12.46
C ALA A 147 -9.40 -7.27 -13.15
N TYR A 148 -9.57 -6.31 -14.06
CA TYR A 148 -10.79 -6.16 -14.85
C TYR A 148 -11.00 -7.36 -15.78
N GLY A 149 -9.94 -7.82 -16.46
CA GLY A 149 -10.01 -9.04 -17.28
C GLY A 149 -10.41 -10.27 -16.46
N LEU A 150 -9.86 -10.40 -15.25
CA LEU A 150 -10.23 -11.47 -14.31
C LEU A 150 -11.69 -11.36 -13.86
N PHE A 151 -12.15 -10.13 -13.57
CA PHE A 151 -13.55 -9.87 -13.23
C PHE A 151 -14.49 -10.32 -14.36
N LEU A 152 -14.19 -9.97 -15.61
CA LEU A 152 -14.98 -10.41 -16.77
C LEU A 152 -14.97 -11.94 -16.95
N LEU A 153 -13.86 -12.61 -16.64
CA LEU A 153 -13.76 -14.06 -16.72
C LEU A 153 -14.62 -14.78 -15.66
N PHE A 154 -14.74 -14.21 -14.46
CA PHE A 154 -15.52 -14.79 -13.36
C PHE A 154 -17.00 -14.38 -13.34
N GLN A 155 -17.37 -13.29 -14.03
CA GLN A 155 -18.76 -12.87 -14.22
C GLN A 155 -19.71 -14.00 -14.64
N PRO A 156 -19.42 -14.84 -15.65
CA PRO A 156 -20.32 -15.93 -16.04
C PRO A 156 -20.49 -16.99 -14.95
N VAL A 157 -19.44 -17.28 -14.17
CA VAL A 157 -19.51 -18.22 -13.05
C VAL A 157 -20.40 -17.69 -11.94
N ALA A 158 -20.32 -16.39 -11.64
CA ALA A 158 -21.21 -15.73 -10.70
C ALA A 158 -22.66 -15.65 -11.22
N ALA A 159 -22.85 -15.45 -12.53
CA ALA A 159 -24.16 -15.36 -13.17
C ALA A 159 -24.88 -16.72 -13.26
N ALA A 160 -24.14 -17.83 -13.31
CA ALA A 160 -24.71 -19.19 -13.32
C ALA A 160 -25.47 -19.54 -12.03
N GLY A 161 -25.26 -18.79 -10.94
CA GLY A 161 -26.04 -18.93 -9.70
C GLY A 161 -25.68 -20.13 -8.81
N ASP A 162 -24.70 -20.94 -9.21
CA ASP A 162 -24.20 -22.05 -8.37
C ASP A 162 -23.25 -21.51 -7.30
N THR A 163 -23.81 -21.30 -6.11
CA THR A 163 -23.10 -20.79 -4.94
C THR A 163 -21.95 -21.70 -4.51
N ALA A 164 -22.05 -23.02 -4.72
CA ALA A 164 -20.99 -23.94 -4.35
C ALA A 164 -19.76 -23.82 -5.27
N VAL A 165 -19.98 -23.61 -6.57
CA VAL A 165 -18.90 -23.38 -7.54
C VAL A 165 -18.19 -22.05 -7.25
N ALA A 166 -18.95 -20.99 -6.95
CA ALA A 166 -18.40 -19.69 -6.56
C ALA A 166 -17.54 -19.80 -5.28
N VAL A 167 -18.07 -20.42 -4.22
CA VAL A 167 -17.34 -20.62 -2.96
C VAL A 167 -16.05 -21.42 -3.18
N ARG A 168 -16.10 -22.49 -3.98
CA ARG A 168 -14.90 -23.29 -4.32
C ARG A 168 -13.87 -22.47 -5.10
N ALA A 169 -14.28 -21.64 -6.05
CA ALA A 169 -13.37 -20.76 -6.78
C ALA A 169 -12.66 -19.77 -5.83
N GLY A 170 -13.40 -19.16 -4.90
CA GLY A 170 -12.83 -18.31 -3.86
C GLY A 170 -11.90 -19.06 -2.91
N ALA A 171 -12.23 -20.30 -2.56
CA ALA A 171 -11.38 -21.17 -1.74
C ALA A 171 -10.03 -21.47 -2.42
N VAL A 172 -10.03 -21.72 -3.73
CA VAL A 172 -8.80 -21.89 -4.52
C VAL A 172 -7.95 -20.62 -4.47
N VAL A 173 -8.56 -19.44 -4.58
CA VAL A 173 -7.85 -18.15 -4.44
C VAL A 173 -7.21 -18.02 -3.06
N LEU A 174 -7.92 -18.37 -1.98
CA LEU A 174 -7.41 -18.33 -0.61
C LEU A 174 -6.22 -19.28 -0.41
N LEU A 175 -6.31 -20.52 -0.91
CA LEU A 175 -5.23 -21.49 -0.84
C LEU A 175 -3.98 -21.00 -1.57
N PHE A 176 -4.16 -20.52 -2.81
CA PHE A 176 -3.06 -19.99 -3.61
C PHE A 176 -2.42 -18.78 -2.94
N ALA A 177 -3.24 -17.85 -2.45
CA ALA A 177 -2.75 -16.65 -1.81
C ALA A 177 -2.04 -16.97 -0.47
N GLY A 178 -2.54 -17.93 0.30
CA GLY A 178 -1.90 -18.40 1.52
C GLY A 178 -0.54 -19.09 1.24
N ALA A 179 -0.47 -19.93 0.19
CA ALA A 179 0.80 -20.51 -0.25
C ALA A 179 1.80 -19.43 -0.70
N TYR A 180 1.33 -18.44 -1.46
CA TYR A 180 2.15 -17.29 -1.85
C TYR A 180 2.66 -16.50 -0.63
N GLN A 181 1.82 -16.34 0.39
CA GLN A 181 2.15 -15.65 1.64
C GLN A 181 3.34 -16.27 2.38
N LEU A 182 3.49 -17.59 2.30
CA LEU A 182 4.57 -18.37 2.92
C LEU A 182 5.82 -18.48 2.02
N SER A 183 5.71 -18.10 0.75
CA SER A 183 6.76 -18.29 -0.24
C SER A 183 8.04 -17.47 0.07
N PRO A 184 9.23 -17.97 -0.31
CA PRO A 184 10.46 -17.18 -0.24
C PRO A 184 10.44 -16.01 -1.24
N LEU A 185 9.69 -16.13 -2.34
CA LEU A 185 9.52 -15.10 -3.36
C LEU A 185 8.88 -13.85 -2.77
N LYS A 186 7.75 -13.99 -2.07
CA LYS A 186 7.10 -12.86 -1.38
C LYS A 186 8.07 -12.17 -0.43
N ARG A 187 8.81 -12.94 0.38
CA ARG A 187 9.78 -12.42 1.34
C ARG A 187 10.88 -11.61 0.66
N ALA A 188 11.39 -12.08 -0.49
CA ALA A 188 12.35 -11.36 -1.30
C ALA A 188 11.77 -10.04 -1.84
N CYS A 189 10.56 -10.07 -2.43
CA CYS A 189 9.86 -8.89 -2.92
C CYS A 189 9.63 -7.86 -1.80
N LEU A 190 9.18 -8.31 -0.62
CA LEU A 190 8.89 -7.44 0.52
C LEU A 190 10.17 -6.79 1.10
N ARG A 191 11.32 -7.47 1.08
CA ARG A 191 12.62 -6.86 1.47
C ARG A 191 13.03 -5.75 0.51
N LEU A 192 12.88 -5.99 -0.80
CA LEU A 192 13.20 -4.98 -1.83
C LEU A 192 12.23 -3.81 -1.80
N CYS A 193 10.94 -4.07 -1.56
CA CYS A 193 9.91 -3.04 -1.43
C CYS A 193 10.15 -2.13 -0.21
N ARG A 194 10.80 -2.61 0.86
CA ARG A 194 11.11 -1.80 2.04
C ARG A 194 12.45 -1.05 1.98
N SER A 195 13.26 -1.28 0.95
CA SER A 195 14.64 -0.75 0.88
C SER A 195 14.77 0.48 -0.03
N PRO A 196 14.71 1.72 0.51
CA PRO A 196 14.95 2.94 -0.29
C PRO A 196 16.37 2.97 -0.86
N LEU A 197 17.35 2.48 -0.11
CA LEU A 197 18.75 2.46 -0.52
C LEU A 197 18.98 1.55 -1.73
N ALA A 198 18.29 0.40 -1.80
CA ALA A 198 18.40 -0.48 -2.97
C ALA A 198 17.99 0.20 -4.27
N ILE A 199 17.00 1.11 -4.23
CA ILE A 199 16.56 1.87 -5.41
C ILE A 199 17.55 2.97 -5.74
N VAL A 200 18.05 3.68 -4.72
CA VAL A 200 19.05 4.74 -4.89
C VAL A 200 20.34 4.20 -5.49
N VAL A 201 20.81 3.04 -5.04
CA VAL A 201 22.03 2.41 -5.56
C VAL A 201 21.84 1.93 -7.00
N ARG A 202 20.70 1.31 -7.34
CA ARG A 202 20.45 0.78 -8.70
C ARG A 202 20.08 1.83 -9.73
N HIS A 203 19.35 2.87 -9.33
CA HIS A 203 18.74 3.82 -10.27
C HIS A 203 19.19 5.26 -10.05
N GLY A 204 20.04 5.54 -9.05
CA GLY A 204 20.43 6.91 -8.68
C GLY A 204 20.97 7.73 -9.85
N GLU A 205 21.88 7.17 -10.63
CA GLU A 205 22.46 7.83 -11.82
C GLU A 205 21.40 8.15 -12.88
N ARG A 206 20.47 7.21 -13.13
CA ARG A 206 19.37 7.43 -14.09
C ARG A 206 18.40 8.49 -13.59
N ILE A 207 18.10 8.50 -12.29
CA ILE A 207 17.24 9.50 -11.66
C ILE A 207 17.83 10.90 -11.82
N THR A 208 19.16 11.04 -11.66
CA THR A 208 19.85 12.33 -11.87
C THR A 208 19.98 12.69 -13.35
N ALA A 209 20.14 11.70 -14.23
CA ALA A 209 20.30 11.92 -15.67
C ALA A 209 19.02 12.48 -16.32
N GLY A 210 17.83 12.11 -15.84
CA GLY A 210 16.61 12.66 -16.41
C GLY A 210 15.29 12.12 -15.84
N PRO A 211 14.16 12.71 -16.29
CA PRO A 211 12.84 12.36 -15.79
C PRO A 211 12.44 10.89 -16.07
N GLY A 212 12.90 10.32 -17.18
CA GLY A 212 12.67 8.91 -17.52
C GLY A 212 13.28 7.95 -16.49
N GLY A 213 14.42 8.29 -15.90
CA GLY A 213 15.05 7.46 -14.86
C GLY A 213 14.27 7.46 -13.54
N ALA A 214 13.70 8.60 -13.16
CA ALA A 214 12.79 8.69 -12.01
C ALA A 214 11.49 7.91 -12.24
N LEU A 215 10.91 7.99 -13.44
CA LEU A 215 9.73 7.22 -13.81
C LEU A 215 10.01 5.71 -13.77
N LEU A 216 11.11 5.27 -14.38
CA LEU A 216 11.51 3.86 -14.41
C LEU A 216 11.80 3.32 -13.00
N ALA A 217 12.44 4.12 -12.13
CA ALA A 217 12.64 3.76 -10.74
C ALA A 217 11.29 3.58 -10.01
N GLY A 218 10.31 4.42 -10.31
CA GLY A 218 8.93 4.30 -9.83
C GLY A 218 8.26 3.01 -10.30
N VAL A 219 8.39 2.67 -11.59
CA VAL A 219 7.87 1.42 -12.17
C VAL A 219 8.50 0.19 -11.51
N HIS A 220 9.82 0.15 -11.35
CA HIS A 220 10.49 -0.95 -10.64
C HIS A 220 9.98 -1.09 -9.21
N HIS A 221 9.81 0.03 -8.51
CA HIS A 221 9.28 0.00 -7.16
C HIS A 221 7.83 -0.48 -7.09
N GLY A 222 7.00 -0.02 -8.04
CA GLY A 222 5.63 -0.49 -8.25
C GLY A 222 5.57 -1.99 -8.49
N ALA A 223 6.48 -2.54 -9.31
CA ALA A 223 6.55 -3.97 -9.59
C ALA A 223 6.89 -4.81 -8.35
N PHE A 224 7.86 -4.39 -7.52
CA PHE A 224 8.15 -5.07 -6.25
C PHE A 224 6.99 -4.96 -5.26
N CYS A 225 6.33 -3.80 -5.24
CA CYS A 225 5.15 -3.56 -4.43
C CYS A 225 4.00 -4.50 -4.83
N LEU A 226 3.66 -4.55 -6.13
CA LEU A 226 2.65 -5.45 -6.65
C LEU A 226 3.04 -6.91 -6.36
N GLY A 227 4.29 -7.30 -6.65
CA GLY A 227 4.82 -8.63 -6.37
C GLY A 227 4.66 -9.04 -4.90
N CYS A 228 4.83 -8.16 -3.92
CA CYS A 228 4.68 -8.56 -2.52
C CYS A 228 3.22 -8.67 -2.02
N CYS A 229 2.24 -8.04 -2.69
CA CYS A 229 0.86 -8.00 -2.20
C CYS A 229 -0.22 -8.46 -3.20
N TRP A 230 0.13 -8.83 -4.43
CA TRP A 230 -0.86 -9.21 -5.46
C TRP A 230 -1.77 -10.36 -5.01
N ALA A 231 -1.23 -11.33 -4.25
CA ALA A 231 -2.01 -12.45 -3.70
C ALA A 231 -3.12 -11.97 -2.75
N LEU A 232 -2.83 -10.99 -1.89
CA LEU A 232 -3.84 -10.36 -1.04
C LEU A 232 -4.83 -9.52 -1.87
N MET A 233 -4.39 -8.92 -2.97
CA MET A 233 -5.31 -8.22 -3.90
C MET A 233 -6.25 -9.19 -4.61
N ALA A 234 -5.77 -10.38 -4.97
CA ALA A 234 -6.61 -11.43 -5.54
C ALA A 234 -7.68 -11.89 -4.55
N VAL A 235 -7.33 -12.01 -3.26
CA VAL A 235 -8.30 -12.31 -2.19
C VAL A 235 -9.29 -11.17 -2.01
N LEU A 236 -8.85 -9.91 -2.04
CA LEU A 236 -9.75 -8.76 -2.00
C LEU A 236 -10.76 -8.79 -3.16
N LEU A 237 -10.31 -9.15 -4.36
CA LEU A 237 -11.17 -9.31 -5.53
C LEU A 237 -12.18 -10.45 -5.34
N ALA A 238 -11.74 -11.61 -4.84
CA ALA A 238 -12.60 -12.76 -4.56
C ALA A 238 -13.62 -12.48 -3.43
N ALA A 239 -13.21 -11.71 -2.41
CA ALA A 239 -14.03 -11.31 -1.27
C ALA A 239 -15.03 -10.20 -1.59
N GLY A 240 -14.88 -9.55 -2.74
CA GLY A 240 -15.70 -8.41 -3.14
C GLY A 240 -14.91 -7.11 -2.95
N MET A 241 -14.45 -6.56 -4.06
CA MET A 241 -13.55 -5.40 -4.08
C MET A 241 -14.12 -4.15 -3.39
N MET A 242 -15.43 -4.10 -3.14
CA MET A 242 -16.13 -2.96 -2.53
C MET A 242 -16.62 -3.21 -1.10
N SER A 243 -16.30 -4.36 -0.49
CA SER A 243 -16.47 -4.51 0.95
C SER A 243 -15.41 -3.67 1.65
N LEU A 244 -15.86 -2.56 2.23
CA LEU A 244 -14.98 -1.68 3.02
C LEU A 244 -14.27 -2.47 4.13
N VAL A 245 -14.96 -3.41 4.77
CA VAL A 245 -14.34 -4.21 5.84
C VAL A 245 -13.14 -4.98 5.30
N TRP A 246 -13.30 -5.72 4.20
CA TRP A 246 -12.21 -6.49 3.58
C TRP A 246 -11.09 -5.62 3.04
N MET A 247 -11.43 -4.49 2.41
CA MET A 247 -10.44 -3.53 1.94
C MET A 247 -9.56 -3.02 3.09
N GLY A 248 -10.14 -2.86 4.28
CA GLY A 248 -9.47 -2.27 5.45
C GLY A 248 -8.60 -3.26 6.15
N VAL A 249 -9.13 -4.47 6.33
CA VAL A 249 -8.36 -5.61 6.84
C VAL A 249 -7.14 -5.83 5.94
N ILE A 250 -7.32 -5.88 4.62
CA ILE A 250 -6.21 -6.13 3.70
C ILE A 250 -5.23 -4.94 3.65
N ALA A 251 -5.72 -3.71 3.62
CA ALA A 251 -4.86 -2.53 3.68
C ALA A 251 -4.05 -2.46 4.98
N ALA A 252 -4.68 -2.76 6.12
CA ALA A 252 -4.03 -2.79 7.43
C ALA A 252 -2.97 -3.89 7.49
N VAL A 253 -3.26 -5.08 6.97
CA VAL A 253 -2.30 -6.17 6.84
C VAL A 253 -1.11 -5.71 5.98
N ILE A 254 -1.35 -5.18 4.79
CA ILE A 254 -0.27 -4.75 3.88
C ILE A 254 0.59 -3.66 4.53
N LEU A 255 -0.05 -2.70 5.21
CA LEU A 255 0.65 -1.65 5.93
C LEU A 255 1.50 -2.23 7.07
N ALA A 256 0.95 -3.15 7.86
CA ALA A 256 1.66 -3.81 8.94
C ALA A 256 2.87 -4.59 8.41
N GLU A 257 2.73 -5.32 7.30
CA GLU A 257 3.85 -6.04 6.68
C GLU A 257 4.96 -5.10 6.17
N ARG A 258 4.59 -3.91 5.72
CA ARG A 258 5.52 -2.92 5.14
C ARG A 258 6.20 -2.05 6.18
N VAL A 259 5.50 -1.66 7.24
CA VAL A 259 6.00 -0.70 8.23
C VAL A 259 6.63 -1.41 9.42
N TRP A 260 6.14 -2.60 9.80
CA TRP A 260 6.61 -3.27 11.00
C TRP A 260 7.93 -4.01 10.75
N ARG A 261 8.88 -3.84 11.69
CA ARG A 261 10.21 -4.49 11.66
C ARG A 261 10.13 -6.02 11.60
N HIS A 262 9.06 -6.60 12.14
CA HIS A 262 8.78 -8.04 12.14
C HIS A 262 7.62 -8.42 11.20
N GLY A 263 7.30 -7.61 10.19
CA GLY A 263 6.17 -7.88 9.27
C GLY A 263 6.20 -9.26 8.59
N GLU A 264 7.39 -9.87 8.46
CA GLU A 264 7.54 -11.24 7.95
C GLU A 264 6.98 -12.31 8.89
N LEU A 265 6.95 -12.03 10.22
CA LEU A 265 6.29 -12.89 11.19
C LEU A 265 4.77 -12.83 11.08
N LEU A 266 4.19 -11.74 10.55
CA LEU A 266 2.75 -11.62 10.31
C LEU A 266 2.31 -12.40 9.07
N SER A 267 3.16 -12.49 8.05
CA SER A 267 2.86 -13.25 6.83
C SER A 267 2.63 -14.74 7.09
N ARG A 268 3.32 -15.33 8.09
CA ARG A 268 3.19 -16.76 8.45
C ARG A 268 1.80 -17.14 8.98
N PRO A 269 1.32 -16.57 10.11
CA PRO A 269 0.00 -16.90 10.64
C PRO A 269 -1.10 -16.50 9.66
N LEU A 270 -0.95 -15.39 8.93
CA LEU A 270 -1.93 -15.00 7.93
C LEU A 270 -2.01 -16.01 6.77
N GLY A 271 -0.87 -16.45 6.24
CA GLY A 271 -0.82 -17.48 5.20
C GLY A 271 -1.43 -18.80 5.67
N ALA A 272 -1.11 -19.23 6.88
CA ALA A 272 -1.68 -20.43 7.49
C ALA A 272 -3.21 -20.30 7.66
N ALA A 273 -3.70 -19.16 8.18
CA ALA A 273 -5.12 -18.90 8.35
C ALA A 273 -5.87 -18.95 7.01
N MET A 274 -5.31 -18.36 5.95
CA MET A 274 -5.89 -18.39 4.61
C MET A 274 -5.94 -19.80 4.03
N ILE A 275 -4.90 -20.62 4.26
CA ILE A 275 -4.90 -22.03 3.83
C ILE A 275 -5.97 -22.82 4.57
N VAL A 276 -6.02 -22.71 5.90
CA VAL A 276 -7.01 -23.40 6.74
C VAL A 276 -8.43 -23.01 6.31
N PHE A 277 -8.68 -21.72 6.14
CA PHE A 277 -10.00 -21.24 5.72
C PHE A 277 -10.37 -21.71 4.32
N GLY A 278 -9.43 -21.69 3.37
CA GLY A 278 -9.63 -22.24 2.02
C GLY A 278 -9.93 -23.75 2.03
N LEU A 279 -9.24 -24.54 2.85
CA LEU A 279 -9.51 -25.97 3.00
C LEU A 279 -10.91 -26.24 3.57
N VAL A 280 -11.32 -25.46 4.58
CA VAL A 280 -12.66 -25.55 5.18
C VAL A 280 -13.73 -25.26 4.13
N LEU A 281 -13.58 -24.19 3.34
CA LEU A 281 -14.54 -23.84 2.29
C LEU A 281 -14.60 -24.86 1.13
N LEU A 282 -13.49 -25.52 0.81
CA LEU A 282 -13.49 -26.61 -0.17
C LEU A 282 -14.23 -27.85 0.35
N ALA A 283 -14.02 -28.21 1.61
CA ALA A 283 -14.61 -29.39 2.23
C ALA A 283 -16.10 -29.19 2.57
N ALA A 284 -16.47 -27.99 3.00
CA ALA A 284 -17.81 -27.63 3.45
C ALA A 284 -18.27 -26.29 2.85
N PRO A 285 -18.64 -26.25 1.55
CA PRO A 285 -19.06 -25.01 0.89
C PRO A 285 -20.31 -24.39 1.52
N GLY A 286 -21.15 -25.19 2.18
CA GLY A 286 -22.33 -24.73 2.94
C GLY A 286 -22.01 -24.01 4.25
N ALA A 287 -20.77 -24.00 4.73
CA ALA A 287 -20.35 -23.26 5.92
C ALA A 287 -20.08 -21.77 5.65
N ALA A 288 -20.03 -21.37 4.37
CA ALA A 288 -19.74 -19.99 3.98
C ALA A 288 -20.67 -18.94 4.63
N PRO A 289 -22.01 -19.11 4.67
CA PRO A 289 -22.91 -18.13 5.27
C PRO A 289 -22.75 -17.98 6.79
N SER A 290 -22.21 -19.00 7.47
CA SER A 290 -21.99 -18.97 8.92
C SER A 290 -20.64 -18.38 9.33
N LEU A 291 -19.74 -18.13 8.36
CA LEU A 291 -18.34 -17.76 8.59
C LEU A 291 -17.94 -16.40 8.00
N THR A 292 -18.81 -15.78 7.18
CA THR A 292 -18.65 -14.44 6.60
C THR A 292 -19.52 -13.42 7.30
#